data_AF-A0AA92BPQ6-F1
#
_entry.id   AF-A0AA92BPQ6-F1
#
_cell.length_a   1.000
_cell.length_b   1.000
_cell.length_c   1.000
_cell.angle_alpha   90.00
_cell.angle_beta   90.00
_cell.angle_gamma   90.00
#
_symmetry.space_group_name_H-M   'P 1'
#
loop_
_entity.id
_entity.type
_entity.pdbx_description
1 polymer ?
#
loop_
_entity_poly.entity_id
_entity_poly.type
_entity_poly.pdbx_seq_one_letter_code
_entity_poly.pdbx_strand_id
1 'polypeptide(L)'
;MQAQERIQLYVVLKSLDRLASLQLPQPLAVPGFCRDFLDQAWICLGGGASPDCEGLEAELDAVVVDEQDASGAQVLGNLYLYAFSDLLLYFEEGQEASLECAQASIIDLHDYLAAQAFLEQAGIDHGIALSPAQERQIAADPVYARERQLQESDRVHAAQYSDWATVVR
;
A
#
# COMPACT_ATOMS: atom_id res chain seq x y z
N MET A 1 -0.84 -11.82 18.26
CA MET A 1 -1.78 -11.13 17.36
C MET A 1 -3.21 -11.21 17.88
N GLN A 2 -3.79 -10.07 18.24
CA GLN A 2 -5.19 -9.93 18.64
C GLN A 2 -6.12 -9.99 17.40
N ALA A 3 -7.43 -10.14 17.61
CA ALA A 3 -8.38 -10.25 16.50
C ALA A 3 -8.43 -8.99 15.63
N GLN A 4 -8.40 -7.81 16.25
CA GLN A 4 -8.40 -6.52 15.55
C GLN A 4 -7.10 -6.31 14.73
N GLU A 5 -5.96 -6.63 15.33
CA GLU A 5 -4.63 -6.57 14.71
C GLU A 5 -4.56 -7.50 13.47
N ARG A 6 -5.10 -8.72 13.55
CA ARG A 6 -5.21 -9.64 12.39
C ARG A 6 -6.04 -9.06 11.27
N ILE A 7 -7.16 -8.40 11.59
CA ILE A 7 -8.00 -7.75 10.59
C ILE A 7 -7.26 -6.60 9.92
N GLN A 8 -6.55 -5.77 10.68
CA GLN A 8 -5.74 -4.67 10.11
C GLN A 8 -4.61 -5.20 9.22
N LEU A 9 -3.86 -6.21 9.69
CA LEU A 9 -2.82 -6.85 8.90
C LEU A 9 -3.38 -7.46 7.61
N TYR A 10 -4.50 -8.17 7.67
CA TYR A 10 -5.19 -8.71 6.48
C TYR A 10 -5.48 -7.61 5.44
N VAL A 11 -6.00 -6.47 5.89
CA VAL A 11 -6.32 -5.34 5.00
C VAL A 11 -5.05 -4.80 4.35
N VAL A 12 -3.98 -4.58 5.13
CA VAL A 12 -2.69 -4.09 4.59
C VAL A 12 -2.12 -5.06 3.55
N LEU A 13 -2.09 -6.36 3.86
CA LEU A 13 -1.56 -7.38 2.93
C LEU A 13 -2.38 -7.43 1.63
N LYS A 14 -3.72 -7.45 1.72
CA LYS A 14 -4.60 -7.41 0.53
C LYS A 14 -4.37 -6.16 -0.30
N SER A 15 -4.24 -5.01 0.35
CA SER A 15 -4.05 -3.75 -0.33
C SER A 15 -2.67 -3.66 -1.02
N LEU A 16 -1.60 -4.14 -0.39
CA LEU A 16 -0.27 -4.22 -1.01
C LEU A 16 -0.25 -5.21 -2.19
N ASP A 17 -0.91 -6.36 -2.09
CA ASP A 17 -1.05 -7.31 -3.20
C ASP A 17 -1.82 -6.69 -4.39
N ARG A 18 -2.88 -5.93 -4.10
CA ARG A 18 -3.62 -5.19 -5.12
C ARG A 18 -2.72 -4.17 -5.81
N LEU A 19 -1.96 -3.38 -5.05
CA LEU A 19 -1.01 -2.41 -5.60
C LEU A 19 0.05 -3.07 -6.48
N ALA A 20 0.64 -4.18 -6.01
CA ALA A 20 1.63 -4.94 -6.76
C ALA A 20 1.09 -5.55 -8.06
N SER A 21 -0.24 -5.68 -8.16
CA SER A 21 -0.95 -6.21 -9.32
C SER A 21 -1.46 -5.13 -10.29
N LEU A 22 -1.28 -3.83 -9.96
CA LEU A 22 -1.72 -2.73 -10.82
C LEU A 22 -1.01 -2.76 -12.19
N GLN A 23 -1.77 -2.44 -13.23
CA GLN A 23 -1.32 -2.41 -14.63
C GLN A 23 -1.50 -0.99 -15.19
N LEU A 24 -0.69 -0.02 -14.76
CA LEU A 24 -0.95 1.42 -15.04
C LEU A 24 0.15 2.09 -15.86
N PRO A 25 -0.17 2.63 -17.04
CA PRO A 25 0.52 2.37 -18.33
C PRO A 25 1.72 1.40 -18.36
N GLN A 26 2.50 1.29 -17.29
CA GLN A 26 3.50 0.27 -16.98
C GLN A 26 3.20 -0.38 -15.61
N PRO A 27 3.47 -1.68 -15.43
CA PRO A 27 3.32 -2.33 -14.13
C PRO A 27 4.18 -1.66 -13.05
N LEU A 28 3.68 -1.63 -11.82
CA LEU A 28 4.48 -1.18 -10.67
C LEU A 28 5.68 -2.12 -10.48
N ALA A 29 6.88 -1.55 -10.45
CA ALA A 29 8.11 -2.29 -10.23
C ALA A 29 8.29 -2.61 -8.73
N VAL A 30 7.64 -3.68 -8.27
CA VAL A 30 7.75 -4.16 -6.89
C VAL A 30 9.03 -5.02 -6.74
N PRO A 31 9.96 -4.65 -5.84
CA PRO A 31 11.15 -5.45 -5.56
C PRO A 31 10.82 -6.88 -5.11
N GLY A 32 11.73 -7.82 -5.42
CA GLY A 32 11.56 -9.23 -5.06
C GLY A 32 11.41 -9.45 -3.56
N PHE A 33 12.24 -8.77 -2.76
CA PHE A 33 12.21 -8.89 -1.29
C PHE A 33 10.86 -8.49 -0.69
N CYS A 34 10.15 -7.51 -1.28
CA CYS A 34 8.81 -7.15 -0.83
C CYS A 34 7.84 -8.31 -1.00
N ARG A 35 7.88 -9.00 -2.15
CA ARG A 35 7.01 -10.14 -2.43
C ARG A 35 7.29 -11.30 -1.47
N ASP A 36 8.58 -11.64 -1.30
CA ASP A 36 9.01 -12.70 -0.40
C ASP A 36 8.62 -12.42 1.06
N PHE A 37 8.64 -11.15 1.47
CA PHE A 37 8.18 -10.73 2.79
C PHE A 37 6.65 -10.82 2.92
N LEU A 38 5.89 -10.35 1.92
CA LEU A 38 4.42 -10.44 1.95
C LEU A 38 3.93 -11.89 2.03
N ASP A 39 4.58 -12.82 1.32
CA ASP A 39 4.27 -14.25 1.42
C ASP A 39 4.47 -14.77 2.85
N GLN A 40 5.56 -14.38 3.52
CA GLN A 40 5.80 -14.71 4.92
C GLN A 40 4.80 -14.05 5.87
N ALA A 41 4.42 -12.79 5.62
CA ALA A 41 3.43 -12.08 6.41
C ALA A 41 2.03 -12.73 6.30
N TRP A 42 1.66 -13.23 5.12
CA TRP A 42 0.46 -14.05 4.91
C TRP A 42 0.52 -15.34 5.74
N ILE A 43 1.66 -16.04 5.73
CA ILE A 43 1.89 -17.23 6.55
C ILE A 43 1.74 -16.90 8.05
N CYS A 44 2.33 -15.79 8.51
CA CYS A 44 2.23 -15.32 9.89
C CYS A 44 0.76 -15.05 10.28
N LEU A 45 0.00 -14.39 9.41
CA LEU A 45 -1.42 -14.13 9.63
C LEU A 45 -2.23 -15.43 9.81
N GLY A 46 -1.86 -16.47 9.06
CA GLY A 46 -2.41 -17.82 9.21
C GLY A 46 -2.00 -18.57 10.48
N GLY A 47 -1.17 -17.98 11.34
CA GLY A 47 -0.64 -18.60 12.56
C GLY A 47 0.72 -19.28 12.38
N GLY A 48 1.39 -19.07 11.24
CA GLY A 48 2.77 -19.49 11.01
C GLY A 48 3.79 -18.59 11.73
N ALA A 49 5.06 -18.76 11.36
CA ALA A 49 6.16 -17.95 11.90
C ALA A 49 6.04 -16.48 11.46
N SER A 50 6.58 -15.57 12.28
CA SER A 50 6.75 -14.16 11.90
C SER A 50 7.74 -14.05 10.73
N PRO A 51 7.52 -13.12 9.78
CA PRO A 51 8.49 -12.85 8.72
C PRO A 51 9.83 -12.39 9.30
N ASP A 52 10.91 -12.71 8.58
CA ASP A 52 12.24 -12.19 8.87
C ASP A 52 12.36 -10.75 8.35
N CYS A 53 12.81 -9.84 9.23
CA CYS A 53 13.00 -8.43 8.93
C CYS A 53 14.48 -8.07 8.72
N GLU A 54 15.41 -8.99 9.00
CA GLU A 54 16.84 -8.69 9.00
C GLU A 54 17.33 -8.16 7.64
N GLY A 55 17.87 -6.93 7.65
CA GLY A 55 18.46 -6.30 6.47
C GLY A 55 17.46 -5.65 5.51
N LEU A 56 16.16 -5.75 5.74
CA LEU A 56 15.15 -5.19 4.82
C LEU A 56 15.13 -3.66 4.78
N GLU A 57 15.45 -2.98 5.88
CA GLU A 57 15.60 -1.52 5.91
C GLU A 57 16.71 -1.06 4.94
N ALA A 58 17.85 -1.77 4.92
CA ALA A 58 18.95 -1.45 4.00
C ALA A 58 18.60 -1.76 2.54
N GLU A 59 17.82 -2.82 2.29
CA GLU A 59 17.29 -3.13 0.95
C GLU A 59 16.30 -2.05 0.47
N LEU A 60 15.45 -1.52 1.36
CA LEU A 60 14.56 -0.40 1.08
C LEU A 60 15.34 0.86 0.71
N ASP A 61 16.30 1.26 1.54
CA ASP A 61 17.14 2.44 1.30
C ASP A 61 17.92 2.36 -0.03
N ALA A 62 18.29 1.16 -0.46
CA ALA A 62 19.01 0.94 -1.70
C ALA A 62 18.15 1.14 -2.97
N VAL A 63 16.83 1.04 -2.86
CA VAL A 63 15.91 1.09 -4.02
C VAL A 63 15.01 2.34 -4.03
N VAL A 64 14.82 2.99 -2.89
CA VAL A 64 14.14 4.30 -2.83
C VAL A 64 14.97 5.32 -3.61
N VAL A 65 14.29 6.09 -4.47
CA VAL A 65 14.95 7.14 -5.26
C VAL A 65 14.66 8.52 -4.70
N ASP A 66 15.53 9.49 -4.99
CA ASP A 66 15.27 10.89 -4.68
C ASP A 66 14.07 11.41 -5.50
N GLU A 67 13.04 11.90 -4.80
CA GLU A 67 11.80 12.39 -5.40
C GLU A 67 11.97 13.66 -6.23
N GLN A 68 13.04 14.44 -6.00
CA GLN A 68 13.25 15.71 -6.71
C GLN A 68 13.47 15.53 -8.21
N ASP A 69 14.08 14.41 -8.61
CA ASP A 69 14.37 14.06 -10.00
C ASP A 69 13.64 12.78 -10.46
N ALA A 70 12.69 12.27 -9.66
CA ALA A 70 11.98 11.04 -9.94
C ALA A 70 10.93 11.20 -11.04
N SER A 71 10.86 10.21 -11.94
CA SER A 71 9.71 10.05 -12.83
C SER A 71 8.46 9.62 -12.05
N GLY A 72 7.26 9.83 -12.61
CA GLY A 72 6.01 9.41 -11.95
C GLY A 72 5.96 7.91 -11.61
N ALA A 73 6.57 7.06 -12.44
CA ALA A 73 6.68 5.62 -12.14
C ALA A 73 7.58 5.34 -10.93
N GLN A 74 8.66 6.11 -10.76
CA GLN A 74 9.54 6.00 -9.60
C GLN A 74 8.88 6.55 -8.33
N VAL A 75 8.14 7.66 -8.43
CA VAL A 75 7.34 8.18 -7.29
C VAL A 75 6.31 7.14 -6.84
N LEU A 76 5.61 6.50 -7.78
CA LEU A 76 4.71 5.38 -7.44
C LEU A 76 5.43 4.22 -6.76
N GLY A 77 6.65 3.90 -7.20
CA GLY A 77 7.53 2.94 -6.55
C GLY A 77 7.83 3.32 -5.09
N ASN A 78 8.29 4.54 -4.85
CA ASN A 78 8.54 5.05 -3.50
C ASN A 78 7.29 4.99 -2.61
N LEU A 79 6.13 5.42 -3.10
CA LEU A 79 4.88 5.39 -2.32
C LEU A 79 4.49 3.96 -1.91
N TYR A 80 4.73 2.97 -2.78
CA TYR A 80 4.56 1.57 -2.42
C TYR A 80 5.55 1.13 -1.33
N LEU A 81 6.82 1.53 -1.47
CA LEU A 81 7.87 1.19 -0.51
C LEU A 81 7.66 1.86 0.85
N TYR A 82 7.06 3.05 0.91
CA TYR A 82 6.68 3.69 2.17
C TYR A 82 5.57 2.91 2.89
N ALA A 83 4.52 2.51 2.17
CA ALA A 83 3.48 1.64 2.74
C ALA A 83 4.03 0.28 3.19
N PHE A 84 5.00 -0.27 2.46
CA PHE A 84 5.70 -1.49 2.85
C PHE A 84 6.58 -1.27 4.08
N SER A 85 7.26 -0.13 4.18
CA SER A 85 8.08 0.24 5.35
C SER A 85 7.23 0.36 6.62
N ASP A 86 6.02 0.92 6.52
CA ASP A 86 5.07 0.95 7.64
C ASP A 86 4.67 -0.46 8.09
N LEU A 87 4.48 -1.40 7.15
CA LEU A 87 4.24 -2.81 7.47
C LEU A 87 5.46 -3.47 8.13
N LEU A 88 6.67 -3.19 7.63
CA LEU A 88 7.92 -3.70 8.20
C LEU A 88 8.07 -3.25 9.66
N LEU A 89 7.84 -1.95 9.92
CA LEU A 89 7.89 -1.38 11.26
C LEU A 89 6.94 -2.07 12.24
N TYR A 90 5.74 -2.48 11.79
CA TYR A 90 4.84 -3.28 12.61
C TYR A 90 5.46 -4.63 13.01
N PHE A 91 6.12 -5.33 12.10
CA PHE A 91 6.74 -6.63 12.41
C PHE A 91 8.01 -6.50 13.27
N GLU A 92 8.77 -5.42 13.09
CA GLU A 92 9.99 -5.17 13.87
C GLU A 92 9.69 -4.74 15.30
N GLU A 93 8.72 -3.84 15.48
CA GLU A 93 8.49 -3.17 16.76
C GLU A 93 7.16 -3.56 17.43
N GLY A 94 6.27 -4.26 16.73
CA GLY A 94 4.94 -4.63 17.23
C GLY A 94 4.00 -3.42 17.36
N GLN A 95 4.27 -2.32 16.65
CA GLN A 95 3.44 -1.11 16.72
C GLN A 95 2.19 -1.25 15.86
N GLU A 96 1.03 -1.49 16.49
CA GLU A 96 -0.27 -1.59 15.79
C GLU A 96 -0.59 -0.34 14.95
N ALA A 97 -0.18 0.85 15.40
CA ALA A 97 -0.36 2.10 14.67
C ALA A 97 0.29 2.10 13.29
N SER A 98 1.38 1.35 13.09
CA SER A 98 2.05 1.26 11.80
C SER A 98 1.19 0.56 10.74
N LEU A 99 0.25 -0.33 11.14
CA LEU A 99 -0.73 -0.90 10.21
C LEU A 99 -1.75 0.15 9.73
N GLU A 100 -2.07 1.14 10.56
CA GLU A 100 -2.94 2.25 10.18
C GLU A 100 -2.20 3.23 9.27
N CYS A 101 -0.92 3.50 9.55
CA CYS A 101 -0.03 4.25 8.67
C CYS A 101 0.09 3.59 7.30
N ALA A 102 0.35 2.27 7.23
CA ALA A 102 0.41 1.54 5.98
C ALA A 102 -0.89 1.68 5.15
N GLN A 103 -2.05 1.55 5.79
CA GLN A 103 -3.34 1.76 5.12
C GLN A 103 -3.48 3.19 4.57
N ALA A 104 -3.06 4.20 5.33
CA ALA A 104 -3.08 5.59 4.89
C ALA A 104 -2.13 5.83 3.71
N SER A 105 -0.89 5.35 3.79
CA SER A 105 0.12 5.43 2.72
C SER A 105 -0.37 4.79 1.42
N ILE A 106 -1.12 3.68 1.49
CA ILE A 106 -1.76 3.05 0.32
C ILE A 106 -2.86 3.93 -0.28
N ILE A 107 -3.64 4.61 0.57
CA ILE A 107 -4.66 5.56 0.10
C ILE A 107 -4.00 6.76 -0.57
N ASP A 108 -2.90 7.27 -0.03
CA ASP A 108 -2.15 8.39 -0.59
C ASP A 108 -1.56 8.03 -1.97
N LEU A 109 -1.15 6.78 -2.18
CA LEU A 109 -0.76 6.28 -3.51
C LEU A 109 -1.92 6.36 -4.51
N HIS A 110 -3.13 5.95 -4.10
CA HIS A 110 -4.30 6.06 -4.98
C HIS A 110 -4.73 7.51 -5.23
N ASP A 111 -4.53 8.40 -4.26
CA ASP A 111 -4.73 9.84 -4.45
C ASP A 111 -3.76 10.40 -5.50
N TYR A 112 -2.49 10.01 -5.41
CA TYR A 112 -1.49 10.37 -6.42
C TYR A 112 -1.89 9.87 -7.83
N LEU A 113 -2.36 8.63 -7.94
CA LEU A 113 -2.85 8.09 -9.23
C LEU A 113 -4.03 8.87 -9.80
N ALA A 114 -5.01 9.21 -8.96
CA ALA A 114 -6.15 10.03 -9.37
C ALA A 114 -5.70 11.44 -9.82
N ALA A 115 -4.77 12.05 -9.08
CA ALA A 115 -4.21 13.35 -9.42
C ALA A 115 -3.46 13.31 -10.76
N GLN A 116 -2.63 12.29 -11.01
CA GLN A 116 -1.92 12.12 -12.28
C GLN A 116 -2.90 11.95 -13.45
N ALA A 117 -3.92 11.11 -13.28
CA ALA A 117 -4.94 10.90 -14.31
C ALA A 117 -5.71 12.19 -14.63
N PHE A 118 -6.02 12.99 -13.61
CA PHE A 118 -6.67 14.29 -13.79
C PHE A 118 -5.78 15.28 -14.55
N LEU A 119 -4.51 15.40 -14.16
CA LEU A 119 -3.55 16.30 -14.81
C LEU A 119 -3.34 15.94 -16.28
N GLU A 120 -3.19 14.65 -16.58
CA GLU A 120 -3.08 14.15 -17.96
C GLU A 120 -4.31 14.51 -18.79
N GLN A 121 -5.52 14.27 -18.26
CA GLN A 121 -6.78 14.61 -18.94
C GLN A 121 -6.96 16.11 -19.15
N ALA A 122 -6.48 16.93 -18.22
CA ALA A 122 -6.51 18.39 -18.32
C ALA A 122 -5.44 18.95 -19.28
N GLY A 123 -4.53 18.12 -19.79
CA GLY A 123 -3.40 18.55 -20.61
C GLY A 123 -2.42 19.42 -19.82
N ILE A 124 -2.32 19.19 -18.51
CA ILE A 124 -1.43 19.91 -17.60
C ILE A 124 -0.16 19.07 -17.43
N ASP A 125 0.95 19.61 -17.90
CA ASP A 125 2.26 18.95 -17.99
C ASP A 125 3.31 19.52 -17.01
N HIS A 126 3.01 20.61 -16.32
CA HIS A 126 3.92 21.28 -15.39
C HIS A 126 3.25 21.60 -14.04
N GLY A 127 4.06 21.80 -13.00
CA GLY A 127 3.61 22.06 -11.63
C GLY A 127 2.64 23.25 -11.53
N ILE A 128 1.36 22.93 -11.38
CA ILE A 128 0.29 23.90 -11.14
C ILE A 128 -0.26 23.65 -9.75
N ALA A 129 -0.44 24.72 -8.96
CA ALA A 129 -1.21 24.65 -7.73
C ALA A 129 -2.68 24.36 -8.09
N LEU A 130 -3.19 23.23 -7.66
CA LEU A 130 -4.59 22.86 -7.87
C LEU A 130 -5.50 23.82 -7.11
N SER A 131 -6.59 24.25 -7.75
CA SER A 131 -7.64 24.97 -7.04
C SER A 131 -8.41 24.04 -6.11
N PRO A 132 -9.05 24.54 -5.05
CA PRO A 132 -9.91 23.72 -4.18
C PRO A 132 -11.08 23.04 -4.90
N ALA A 133 -11.45 23.50 -6.10
CA ALA A 133 -12.44 22.82 -6.93
C ALA A 133 -11.85 21.58 -7.62
N GLN A 134 -10.61 21.67 -8.10
CA GLN A 134 -9.89 20.56 -8.73
C GLN A 134 -9.49 19.49 -7.71
N GLU A 135 -9.03 19.89 -6.52
CA GLU A 135 -8.78 18.94 -5.41
C GLU A 135 -10.04 18.15 -5.04
N ARG A 136 -11.20 18.82 -4.98
CA ARG A 136 -12.48 18.14 -4.75
C ARG A 136 -12.87 17.20 -5.90
N GLN A 137 -12.48 17.51 -7.13
CA GLN A 137 -12.73 16.65 -8.28
C GLN A 137 -11.86 15.40 -8.25
N ILE A 138 -10.58 15.52 -7.90
CA ILE A 138 -9.65 14.39 -7.70
C ILE A 138 -10.09 13.53 -6.52
N ALA A 139 -10.47 14.14 -5.40
CA ALA A 139 -10.99 13.41 -4.24
C ALA A 139 -12.31 12.68 -4.52
N ALA A 140 -13.07 13.12 -5.53
CA ALA A 140 -14.27 12.46 -6.02
C ALA A 140 -13.98 11.40 -7.10
N ASP A 141 -12.71 11.20 -7.47
CA ASP A 141 -12.31 10.23 -8.47
C ASP A 141 -12.69 8.80 -8.00
N PRO A 142 -13.38 8.01 -8.85
CA PRO A 142 -13.78 6.65 -8.50
C PRO A 142 -12.61 5.73 -8.14
N VAL A 143 -11.40 5.95 -8.66
CA VAL A 143 -10.20 5.16 -8.35
C VAL A 143 -9.80 5.35 -6.88
N TYR A 144 -9.78 6.60 -6.42
CA TYR A 144 -9.50 6.93 -5.03
C TYR A 144 -10.58 6.39 -4.07
N ALA A 145 -11.84 6.65 -4.39
CA ALA A 145 -12.97 6.20 -3.57
C ALA A 145 -13.05 4.66 -3.50
N ARG A 146 -12.61 3.97 -4.57
CA ARG A 146 -12.66 2.51 -4.66
C ARG A 146 -11.72 1.83 -3.68
N GLU A 147 -10.48 2.29 -3.50
CA GLU A 147 -9.57 1.60 -2.56
C GLU A 147 -10.07 1.72 -1.11
N ARG A 148 -10.61 2.88 -0.70
CA ARG A 148 -11.26 3.02 0.61
C ARG A 148 -12.41 2.03 0.80
N GLN A 149 -13.25 1.86 -0.23
CA GLN A 149 -14.34 0.89 -0.20
C GLN A 149 -13.81 -0.55 -0.14
N LEU A 150 -12.73 -0.87 -0.85
CA LEU A 150 -12.12 -2.19 -0.85
C LEU A 150 -11.51 -2.51 0.53
N GLN A 151 -10.78 -1.59 1.16
CA GLN A 151 -10.27 -1.79 2.51
C GLN A 151 -11.40 -2.05 3.54
N GLU A 152 -12.52 -1.33 3.43
CA GLU A 152 -13.68 -1.58 4.30
C GLU A 152 -14.33 -2.93 4.01
N SER A 153 -14.48 -3.30 2.74
CA SER A 153 -14.98 -4.62 2.35
C SER A 153 -14.07 -5.74 2.85
N ASP A 154 -12.76 -5.56 2.76
CA ASP A 154 -11.76 -6.50 3.27
C ASP A 154 -11.86 -6.62 4.79
N ARG A 155 -12.09 -5.51 5.50
CA ARG A 155 -12.29 -5.49 6.95
C ARG A 155 -13.54 -6.29 7.36
N VAL A 156 -14.66 -6.05 6.67
CA VAL A 156 -15.92 -6.77 6.91
C VAL A 156 -15.77 -8.26 6.61
N HIS A 157 -15.07 -8.61 5.52
CA HIS A 157 -14.77 -9.99 5.17
C HIS A 157 -13.85 -10.65 6.21
N ALA A 158 -12.79 -9.95 6.61
CA ALA A 158 -11.81 -10.43 7.58
C ALA A 158 -12.45 -10.72 8.96
N ALA A 159 -13.42 -9.90 9.37
CA ALA A 159 -14.18 -10.10 10.60
C ALA A 159 -14.99 -11.40 10.64
N GLN A 160 -15.19 -12.07 9.49
CA GLN A 160 -15.92 -13.35 9.39
C GLN A 160 -15.02 -14.56 9.65
N TYR A 161 -13.69 -14.39 9.68
CA TYR A 161 -12.77 -15.50 9.94
C TYR A 161 -12.81 -15.93 11.41
N SER A 162 -13.34 -17.13 11.66
CA SER A 162 -13.19 -17.85 12.92
C SER A 162 -11.91 -18.69 12.97
N ASP A 163 -11.39 -19.09 11.81
CA ASP A 163 -10.15 -19.84 11.65
C ASP A 163 -9.24 -19.19 10.60
N TRP A 164 -8.20 -18.53 11.10
CA TRP A 164 -7.23 -17.78 10.29
C TRP A 164 -6.26 -18.68 9.52
N ALA A 165 -6.11 -19.96 9.91
CA ALA A 165 -5.27 -20.89 9.15
C ALA A 165 -5.80 -21.12 7.72
N THR A 166 -7.08 -20.80 7.48
CA THR A 166 -7.72 -20.90 6.16
C THR A 166 -7.45 -19.73 5.22
N VAL A 167 -6.81 -18.66 5.72
CA VAL A 167 -6.53 -17.44 4.94
C VAL A 167 -5.39 -17.64 3.94
N VAL A 168 -4.44 -18.52 4.27
CA VAL A 168 -3.32 -18.92 3.42
C VAL A 168 -3.79 -20.09 2.55
N ARG A 169 -4.01 -19.86 1.25
CA ARG A 169 -4.36 -20.90 0.28
C ARG A 169 -3.57 -20.74 -1.00
#